data_AF-A0A9X2HPR7-F1
#
_entry.id   AF-A0A9X2HPR7-F1
#
_cell.length_a   1.000
_cell.length_b   1.000
_cell.length_c   1.000
_cell.angle_alpha   90.00
_cell.angle_beta   90.00
_cell.angle_gamma   90.00
#
_symmetry.space_group_name_H-M   'P 1'
#
loop_
_entity.id
_entity.type
_entity.pdbx_description
1 polymer ?
#
loop_
_entity_poly.entity_id
_entity_poly.type
_entity_poly.pdbx_seq_one_letter_code
_entity_poly.pdbx_strand_id
1 'polypeptide(L)' 'MKHEADIASRTRRLPDAKDFARAKAMHAAGEGVEHIVVGQWLLTWGKPGRKDFEDWLQDQNG' A
#
# COMPACT_ATOMS: atom_id res chain seq x y z
N MET A 1 23.42 -14.54 -27.35
CA MET A 1 22.56 -13.38 -27.02
C MET A 1 22.11 -13.54 -25.57
N LYS A 2 22.58 -12.68 -24.66
CA LYS A 2 22.01 -12.60 -23.31
C LYS A 2 20.79 -11.69 -23.41
N HIS A 3 19.59 -12.22 -23.26
CA HIS A 3 18.42 -11.38 -23.05
C HIS A 3 18.46 -10.96 -21.57
N GLU A 4 19.02 -9.79 -21.28
CA GLU A 4 18.70 -9.14 -20.02
C GLU A 4 17.21 -8.81 -20.07
N ALA A 5 16.45 -9.34 -19.12
CA ALA A 5 15.06 -8.94 -18.96
C ALA A 5 15.07 -7.50 -18.47
N ASP A 6 15.00 -6.55 -19.40
CA ASP A 6 14.74 -5.15 -19.10
C ASP A 6 13.29 -5.03 -18.58
N ILE A 7 13.12 -5.32 -17.29
CA ILE A 7 11.90 -4.94 -16.58
C ILE A 7 12.02 -3.43 -16.40
N ALA A 8 11.44 -2.68 -17.33
CA ALA A 8 11.34 -1.23 -17.21
C ALA A 8 10.79 -0.86 -15.83
N SER A 9 11.55 -0.07 -15.08
CA SER A 9 11.11 0.47 -13.79
C SER A 9 9.87 1.33 -14.02
N ARG A 10 8.68 0.77 -13.80
CA ARG A 10 7.45 1.56 -13.69
C ARG A 10 7.58 2.40 -12.44
N THR A 11 7.69 3.71 -12.60
CA THR A 11 7.54 4.66 -11.49
C THR A 11 6.15 4.47 -10.90
N ARG A 12 6.03 3.69 -9.81
CA ARG A 12 4.77 3.54 -9.09
C ARG A 12 4.51 4.84 -8.34
N ARG A 13 3.35 5.46 -8.58
CA ARG A 13 2.80 6.51 -7.71
C ARG A 13 2.77 5.99 -6.28
N LEU A 14 3.19 6.81 -5.32
CA LEU A 14 2.94 6.57 -3.91
C LEU A 14 1.54 7.04 -3.56
N PRO A 15 0.80 6.35 -2.67
CA PRO A 15 -0.50 6.82 -2.25
C PRO A 15 -0.38 8.17 -1.55
N ASP A 16 -1.37 9.03 -1.77
CA ASP A 16 -1.50 10.31 -1.10
C ASP A 16 -2.58 10.27 0.02
N ALA A 17 -2.78 11.41 0.69
CA ALA A 17 -3.74 11.50 1.79
C ALA A 17 -5.18 11.15 1.37
N LYS A 18 -5.58 11.40 0.11
CA LYS A 18 -6.92 11.04 -0.36
C LYS A 18 -7.05 9.54 -0.55
N ASP A 19 -6.00 8.89 -1.04
CA ASP A 19 -5.97 7.43 -1.16
C ASP A 19 -6.11 6.77 0.22
N PHE A 20 -5.45 7.31 1.25
CA PHE A 20 -5.58 6.82 2.63
C PHE A 20 -6.96 7.11 3.25
N ALA A 21 -7.52 8.31 3.06
CA ALA A 21 -8.86 8.65 3.53
C ALA A 21 -9.92 7.72 2.92
N ARG A 22 -9.81 7.45 1.61
CA ARG A 22 -10.67 6.50 0.90
C ARG A 22 -10.50 5.09 1.44
N ALA A 23 -9.26 4.63 1.64
CA ALA A 23 -8.98 3.31 2.18
C ALA A 23 -9.61 3.11 3.57
N LYS A 24 -9.56 4.13 4.45
CA LYS A 24 -10.22 4.08 5.76
C LYS A 24 -11.74 3.95 5.63
N ALA A 25 -12.35 4.74 4.75
CA ALA A 25 -13.80 4.67 4.51
C ALA A 25 -14.24 3.31 3.95
N MET A 26 -13.53 2.78 2.95
CA MET A 26 -13.83 1.48 2.36
C MET A 26 -13.63 0.33 3.36
N HIS A 27 -12.54 0.36 4.12
CA HIS A 27 -12.29 -0.63 5.18
C HIS A 27 -13.41 -0.62 6.23
N ALA A 28 -13.82 0.57 6.70
CA ALA A 28 -14.92 0.70 7.67
C ALA A 28 -16.27 0.21 7.12
N ALA A 29 -16.48 0.33 5.80
CA ALA A 29 -17.67 -0.19 5.11
C ALA A 29 -17.62 -1.72 4.87
N GLY A 30 -16.50 -2.40 5.19
CA GLY A 30 -16.30 -3.81 4.86
C GLY A 30 -16.02 -4.05 3.38
N GLU A 31 -15.64 -3.02 2.62
CA GLU A 31 -15.30 -3.09 1.20
C GLU A 31 -13.79 -3.30 0.98
N GLY A 32 -13.43 -3.74 -0.23
CA GLY A 32 -12.04 -3.94 -0.61
C GLY A 32 -11.25 -2.63 -0.75
N VAL A 33 -10.04 -2.59 -0.22
CA VAL A 33 -9.15 -1.41 -0.29
C VAL A 33 -8.30 -1.42 -1.57
N GLU A 34 -8.01 -0.24 -2.12
CA GLU A 34 -7.17 -0.09 -3.30
C GLU A 34 -5.75 -0.67 -3.12
N HIS A 35 -5.28 -1.37 -4.16
CA HIS A 35 -4.00 -2.08 -4.17
C HIS A 35 -2.78 -1.19 -3.90
N ILE A 36 -2.86 0.10 -4.22
CA ILE A 36 -1.77 1.06 -3.99
C ILE A 36 -1.50 1.27 -2.48
N VAL A 37 -2.56 1.27 -1.66
CA VAL A 37 -2.48 1.40 -0.20
C VAL A 37 -2.06 0.07 0.42
N VAL A 38 -2.68 -1.05 0.00
CA VAL A 38 -2.29 -2.39 0.45
C VAL A 38 -0.82 -2.67 0.12
N GLY A 39 -0.36 -2.24 -1.05
CA GLY A 39 1.04 -2.34 -1.46
C GLY A 39 2.00 -1.65 -0.50
N GLN A 40 1.65 -0.47 0.05
CA GLN A 40 2.48 0.20 1.06
C GLN A 40 2.55 -0.58 2.37
N TRP A 41 1.43 -1.16 2.82
CA TRP A 41 1.43 -2.04 3.99
C TRP A 41 2.30 -3.29 3.76
N LEU A 42 2.21 -3.91 2.59
CA LEU A 42 3.03 -5.08 2.26
C LEU A 42 4.54 -4.77 2.27
N LEU A 43 4.94 -3.54 1.95
CA LEU A 43 6.34 -3.10 2.05
C LEU A 43 6.85 -3.00 3.50
N THR A 44 5.98 -3.14 4.51
CA THR A 44 6.39 -3.25 5.91
C THR A 44 6.62 -4.71 6.35
N TRP A 45 6.38 -5.70 5.48
CA TRP A 45 6.67 -7.09 5.80
C TRP A 45 8.16 -7.32 6.05
N GLY A 46 8.46 -8.12 7.09
CA GLY A 46 9.83 -8.40 7.53
C GLY A 46 10.49 -7.26 8.33
N LYS A 47 9.82 -6.13 8.54
CA LYS A 47 10.33 -5.05 9.39
C LYS A 47 9.89 -5.23 10.85
N PRO A 48 10.77 -5.00 11.83
CA PRO A 48 10.38 -4.96 13.24
C PRO A 48 9.24 -3.97 13.48
N GLY A 49 8.30 -4.31 14.35
CA GLY A 49 7.16 -3.44 14.68
C GLY A 49 6.07 -3.37 13.60
N ARG A 50 6.02 -4.35 12.68
CA ARG A 50 4.90 -4.48 11.74
C ARG A 50 3.58 -4.57 12.51
N LYS A 51 2.61 -3.77 12.07
CA LYS A 51 1.23 -3.78 12.53
C LYS A 51 0.33 -4.58 11.58
N ASP A 52 -0.80 -5.04 12.10
CA ASP A 52 -1.89 -5.53 11.26
C ASP A 52 -2.42 -4.40 10.38
N PHE A 53 -3.11 -4.77 9.29
CA PHE A 53 -3.48 -3.80 8.26
C PHE A 53 -4.34 -2.65 8.82
N GLU A 54 -5.31 -2.96 9.68
CA GLU A 54 -6.17 -1.97 10.30
C GLU A 54 -5.40 -0.98 11.18
N ASP A 55 -4.61 -1.49 12.13
CA ASP A 55 -3.78 -0.66 13.01
C ASP A 55 -2.77 0.19 12.24
N TRP A 56 -2.16 -0.40 11.21
CA TRP A 56 -1.26 0.33 10.32
C TRP A 56 -1.99 1.43 9.55
N LEU A 57 -3.20 1.16 9.05
CA LEU A 57 -3.99 2.11 8.27
C LEU A 57 -4.43 3.31 9.12
N GLN A 58 -4.72 3.10 10.41
CA GLN A 58 -5.06 4.20 11.34
C GLN A 58 -3.90 5.16 11.58
N ASP A 59 -2.65 4.68 11.56
CA ASP A 59 -1.46 5.54 11.66
C ASP A 59 -1.22 6.40 10.41
N GLN A 60 -1.81 6.04 9.26
CA GLN A 60 -1.57 6.77 8.02
C GLN A 60 -2.35 8.09 8.03
N ASN A 61 -1.67 9.18 7.63
CA ASN A 61 -2.31 10.49 7.49
C ASN A 61 -3.25 10.49 6.28
N GLY A 62 -4.55 10.67 6.55
CA GLY A 62 -5.64 10.65 5.57
C GLY A 62 -6.98 10.62 6.26
#